data_AF-A0A3M0WQ83-F1
#
_entry.id   AF-A0A3M0WQ83-F1
#
_cell.length_a   1.000
_cell.length_b   1.000
_cell.length_c   1.000
_cell.angle_alpha   90.00
_cell.angle_beta   90.00
_cell.angle_gamma   90.00
#
_symmetry.space_group_name_H-M   'P 1'
#
loop_
_entity.id
_entity.type
_entity.pdbx_description
1 polymer ?
#
loop_
_entity_poly.entity_id
_entity_poly.type
_entity_poly.pdbx_seq_one_letter_code
_entity_poly.pdbx_strand_id
1 'polypeptide(L)'
;MAGDVTSNEVFLSKIIFEEMYDVQLNISLDTKTPEIDSKNYLIVGNSNFDKDLFRKGISFAEQLAEFFDYPYVNFVVASKSEDVIKELNDKFQKIDENIEDKLNTILDNLNISEDSRNFIKSNFNQVYFEITPNEETALNEMLKYPFYKGIVKDMIDLKFV
;
A
#
# COMPACT_ATOMS: atom_id res chain seq x y z
N MET A 1 -16.49 -4.90 -4.87
CA MET A 1 -15.62 -4.05 -4.04
C MET A 1 -16.43 -2.90 -3.50
N ALA A 2 -16.15 -2.44 -2.28
CA ALA A 2 -16.86 -1.33 -1.65
C ALA A 2 -15.88 -0.39 -0.93
N GLY A 3 -16.29 0.86 -0.72
CA GLY A 3 -15.50 1.90 -0.06
C GLY A 3 -14.63 2.71 -1.02
N ASP A 4 -13.47 3.17 -0.54
CA ASP A 4 -12.59 4.13 -1.23
C ASP A 4 -11.68 3.42 -2.24
N VAL A 5 -12.29 2.66 -3.17
CA VAL A 5 -11.59 1.81 -4.12
C VAL A 5 -10.89 2.66 -5.18
N THR A 6 -9.59 2.45 -5.37
CA THR A 6 -8.85 3.04 -6.48
C THR A 6 -8.58 1.98 -7.56
N SER A 7 -8.06 2.42 -8.71
CA SER A 7 -7.63 1.49 -9.77
C SER A 7 -6.56 0.51 -9.28
N ASN A 8 -5.77 0.91 -8.28
CA ASN A 8 -4.69 0.10 -7.75
C ASN A 8 -5.20 -1.19 -7.11
N GLU A 9 -6.18 -1.11 -6.21
CA GLU A 9 -6.77 -2.29 -5.56
C GLU A 9 -7.43 -3.20 -6.59
N VAL A 10 -8.04 -2.63 -7.63
CA VAL A 10 -8.64 -3.40 -8.73
C VAL A 10 -7.59 -4.20 -9.49
N PHE A 11 -6.46 -3.60 -9.86
CA PHE A 11 -5.39 -4.29 -10.58
C PHE A 11 -4.69 -5.34 -9.71
N LEU A 12 -4.32 -4.96 -8.49
CA LEU A 12 -3.64 -5.86 -7.55
C LEU A 12 -4.49 -7.08 -7.22
N SER A 13 -5.80 -6.90 -7.03
CA SER A 13 -6.71 -8.03 -6.79
C SER A 13 -6.73 -9.01 -7.96
N LYS A 14 -6.77 -8.52 -9.20
CA LYS A 14 -6.75 -9.39 -10.38
C LYS A 14 -5.47 -10.19 -10.45
N ILE A 15 -4.32 -9.52 -10.28
CA ILE A 15 -3.00 -10.14 -10.33
C ILE A 15 -2.89 -11.21 -9.25
N ILE A 16 -3.15 -10.88 -7.99
CA ILE A 16 -3.02 -11.85 -6.89
C ILE A 16 -3.94 -13.05 -7.08
N PHE A 17 -5.20 -12.82 -7.45
CA PHE A 17 -6.14 -13.94 -7.56
C PHE A 17 -5.84 -14.84 -8.76
N GLU A 18 -5.31 -14.27 -9.84
CA GLU A 18 -4.84 -15.04 -10.98
C GLU A 18 -3.57 -15.84 -10.60
N GLU A 19 -2.56 -15.18 -10.01
CA GLU A 19 -1.26 -15.80 -9.73
C GLU A 19 -1.30 -16.81 -8.56
N MET A 20 -2.02 -16.50 -7.47
CA MET A 20 -2.04 -17.35 -6.27
C MET A 20 -3.12 -18.44 -6.32
N TYR A 21 -4.23 -18.18 -7.01
CA TYR A 21 -5.42 -19.03 -6.93
C TYR A 21 -5.93 -19.51 -8.29
N ASP A 22 -5.34 -19.09 -9.42
CA ASP A 22 -5.83 -19.37 -10.78
C ASP A 22 -7.30 -18.94 -10.98
N VAL A 23 -7.67 -17.80 -10.37
CA VAL A 23 -9.03 -17.24 -10.41
C VAL A 23 -9.05 -15.92 -11.15
N GLN A 24 -9.76 -15.87 -12.28
CA GLN A 24 -10.07 -14.62 -12.96
C GLN A 24 -11.24 -13.89 -12.29
N LEU A 25 -10.93 -12.77 -11.63
CA LEU A 25 -11.94 -11.98 -10.92
C LEU A 25 -12.80 -11.11 -11.84
N ASN A 26 -14.12 -11.28 -11.73
CA ASN A 26 -15.08 -10.29 -12.21
C ASN A 26 -15.41 -9.29 -11.11
N ILE A 27 -14.79 -8.12 -11.20
CA ILE A 27 -14.89 -7.06 -10.19
C ILE A 27 -16.03 -6.10 -10.55
N SER A 28 -16.96 -5.90 -9.61
CA SER A 28 -17.95 -4.84 -9.66
C SER A 28 -17.82 -3.91 -8.45
N LEU A 29 -18.03 -2.61 -8.67
CA LEU A 29 -18.15 -1.63 -7.59
C LEU A 29 -19.55 -1.72 -6.99
N ASP A 30 -19.62 -1.82 -5.66
CA ASP A 30 -20.85 -1.78 -4.89
C ASP A 30 -20.81 -0.54 -3.99
N THR A 31 -21.72 0.39 -4.23
CA THR A 31 -21.82 1.64 -3.47
C THR A 31 -22.75 1.50 -2.26
N LYS A 32 -23.36 0.33 -2.05
CA LYS A 32 -24.22 0.05 -0.90
C LYS A 32 -23.38 -0.43 0.29
N THR A 33 -24.02 -0.49 1.46
CA THR A 33 -23.41 -1.14 2.63
C THR A 33 -23.11 -2.61 2.29
N PRO A 34 -21.87 -3.09 2.50
CA PRO A 34 -21.51 -4.47 2.21
C PRO A 34 -22.36 -5.47 2.98
N GLU A 35 -22.91 -6.45 2.27
CA GLU A 35 -23.66 -7.57 2.85
C GLU A 35 -22.70 -8.69 3.26
N ILE A 36 -22.05 -8.51 4.40
CA ILE A 36 -21.14 -9.49 5.00
C ILE A 36 -21.89 -10.83 5.16
N ASP A 37 -21.21 -11.95 4.85
CA ASP A 37 -21.71 -13.35 4.85
C ASP A 37 -22.47 -13.82 3.60
N SER A 38 -23.04 -12.92 2.79
CA SER A 38 -23.81 -13.32 1.60
C SER A 38 -23.02 -13.22 0.29
N LYS A 39 -21.97 -12.40 0.28
CA LYS A 39 -21.16 -12.08 -0.90
C LYS A 39 -19.70 -11.88 -0.51
N ASN A 40 -18.82 -12.09 -1.49
CA ASN A 40 -17.40 -11.79 -1.35
C ASN A 40 -17.16 -10.30 -1.61
N TYR A 41 -16.52 -9.62 -0.66
CA TYR A 41 -16.18 -8.22 -0.76
C TYR A 41 -14.70 -8.00 -0.47
N LEU A 42 -14.04 -7.23 -1.34
CA LEU A 42 -12.90 -6.42 -0.91
C LEU A 42 -13.45 -5.06 -0.48
N ILE A 43 -13.16 -4.68 0.77
CA ILE A 43 -13.62 -3.44 1.40
C ILE A 43 -12.41 -2.56 1.65
N VAL A 44 -12.44 -1.34 1.09
CA VAL A 44 -11.28 -0.44 1.05
C VAL A 44 -11.61 0.85 1.80
N GLY A 45 -10.59 1.42 2.46
CA GLY A 45 -10.67 2.72 3.10
C GLY A 45 -11.49 2.75 4.39
N ASN A 46 -12.09 3.91 4.68
CA ASN A 46 -12.69 4.21 5.99
C ASN A 46 -13.81 3.25 6.36
N SER A 47 -14.57 2.79 5.35
CA SER A 47 -15.67 1.84 5.54
C SER A 47 -15.25 0.51 6.18
N ASN A 48 -13.97 0.12 6.03
CA ASN A 48 -13.40 -1.06 6.66
C ASN A 48 -13.16 -0.84 8.17
N PHE A 49 -12.76 0.38 8.55
CA PHE A 49 -12.44 0.77 9.92
C PHE A 49 -13.69 1.17 10.73
N ASP A 50 -14.53 2.06 10.20
CA ASP A 50 -15.68 2.65 10.93
C ASP A 50 -16.70 1.61 11.40
N LYS A 51 -16.74 0.45 10.73
CA LYS A 51 -17.69 -0.64 10.98
C LYS A 51 -17.02 -1.89 11.54
N ASP A 52 -15.75 -1.79 11.95
CA ASP A 52 -14.91 -2.89 12.43
C ASP A 52 -14.91 -4.14 11.52
N LEU A 53 -15.05 -3.93 10.20
CA LEU A 53 -15.17 -5.01 9.21
C LEU A 53 -13.83 -5.71 8.99
N PHE A 54 -12.72 -5.05 9.30
CA PHE A 54 -11.37 -5.62 9.26
C PHE A 54 -11.21 -6.87 10.15
N ARG A 55 -12.07 -7.06 11.15
CA ARG A 55 -12.08 -8.27 12.01
C ARG A 55 -12.83 -9.46 11.43
N LYS A 56 -13.61 -9.26 10.35
CA LYS A 56 -14.52 -10.27 9.79
C LYS A 56 -13.97 -10.94 8.52
N GLY A 57 -12.76 -10.61 8.12
CA GLY A 57 -12.15 -11.11 6.90
C GLY A 57 -10.64 -11.26 7.03
N ILE A 58 -10.02 -11.59 5.90
CA ILE A 58 -8.57 -11.67 5.77
C ILE A 58 -8.07 -10.33 5.24
N SER A 59 -6.93 -9.87 5.76
CA SER A 59 -6.29 -8.64 5.30
C SER A 59 -5.71 -8.83 3.91
N PHE A 60 -6.27 -8.13 2.92
CA PHE A 60 -5.72 -8.12 1.57
C PHE A 60 -4.32 -7.50 1.51
N ALA A 61 -4.03 -6.54 2.40
CA ALA A 61 -2.69 -5.93 2.49
C ALA A 61 -1.64 -6.92 3.00
N GLU A 62 -1.99 -7.81 3.93
CA GLU A 62 -1.09 -8.87 4.39
C GLU A 62 -0.82 -9.88 3.26
N GLN A 63 -1.85 -10.27 2.51
CA GLN A 63 -1.69 -11.14 1.35
C GLN A 63 -0.80 -10.51 0.26
N LEU A 64 -0.90 -9.20 0.04
CA LEU A 64 0.00 -8.47 -0.85
C LEU A 64 1.44 -8.47 -0.35
N ALA A 65 1.65 -8.20 0.94
CA ALA A 65 2.98 -8.20 1.53
C ALA A 65 3.64 -9.58 1.44
N GLU A 66 2.88 -10.65 1.72
CA GLU A 66 3.33 -12.03 1.56
C GLU A 66 3.62 -12.39 0.10
N PHE A 67 2.76 -11.96 -0.84
CA PHE A 67 2.95 -12.28 -2.25
C PHE A 67 4.18 -11.61 -2.85
N PHE A 68 4.46 -10.35 -2.47
CA PHE A 68 5.55 -9.61 -3.07
C PHE A 68 6.92 -9.99 -2.50
N ASP A 69 7.02 -10.56 -1.29
CA ASP A 69 8.31 -10.76 -0.58
C ASP A 69 9.18 -9.48 -0.51
N TYR A 70 8.58 -8.32 -0.80
CA TYR A 70 9.21 -7.01 -0.93
C TYR A 70 8.24 -5.91 -0.49
N PRO A 71 8.75 -4.76 -0.02
CA PRO A 71 7.91 -3.63 0.36
C PRO A 71 7.10 -3.10 -0.84
N TYR A 72 5.78 -3.03 -0.68
CA TYR A 72 4.90 -2.42 -1.67
C TYR A 72 5.07 -0.89 -1.67
N VAL A 73 5.67 -0.34 -2.74
CA VAL A 73 5.85 1.11 -2.90
C VAL A 73 4.62 1.72 -3.55
N ASN A 74 3.84 2.45 -2.76
CA ASN A 74 2.66 3.15 -3.26
C ASN A 74 3.01 4.47 -3.96
N PHE A 75 4.05 5.18 -3.48
CA PHE A 75 4.46 6.46 -4.02
C PHE A 75 5.98 6.61 -4.03
N VAL A 76 6.48 7.28 -5.08
CA VAL A 76 7.88 7.69 -5.18
C VAL A 76 7.91 9.21 -5.35
N VAL A 77 8.64 9.89 -4.47
CA VAL A 77 8.89 11.32 -4.60
C VAL A 77 10.17 11.52 -5.41
N ALA A 78 10.07 12.29 -6.49
CA ALA A 78 11.20 12.63 -7.34
C ALA A 78 11.29 14.15 -7.53
N SER A 79 12.51 14.69 -7.51
CA SER A 79 12.79 16.10 -7.75
C SER A 79 14.04 16.24 -8.60
N LYS A 80 14.09 17.31 -9.41
CA LYS A 80 15.30 17.69 -10.15
C LYS A 80 16.33 18.39 -9.27
N SER A 81 15.92 18.85 -8.08
CA SER A 81 16.79 19.51 -7.11
C SER A 81 17.16 18.52 -6.00
N GLU A 82 18.46 18.25 -5.88
CA GLU A 82 19.01 17.41 -4.81
C GLU A 82 18.73 18.02 -3.43
N ASP A 83 18.77 19.34 -3.31
CA ASP A 83 18.52 20.05 -2.05
C ASP A 83 17.10 19.81 -1.53
N VAL A 84 16.12 19.73 -2.43
CA VAL A 84 14.71 19.43 -2.06
C VAL A 84 14.56 18.00 -1.54
N ILE A 85 15.28 17.04 -2.13
CA ILE A 85 15.27 15.64 -1.66
C ILE A 85 15.97 15.53 -0.30
N LYS A 86 17.10 16.23 -0.12
CA LYS A 86 17.80 16.29 1.16
C LYS A 86 16.93 16.88 2.26
N GLU A 87 16.30 18.03 2.01
CA GLU A 87 15.41 18.66 2.99
C GLU A 87 14.23 17.75 3.36
N LEU A 88 13.67 17.03 2.38
CA LEU A 88 12.63 16.04 2.65
C LEU A 88 13.17 14.92 3.53
N ASN A 89 14.29 14.29 3.16
CA ASN A 89 14.87 13.18 3.91
C ASN A 89 15.23 13.58 5.35
N ASP A 90 15.79 14.77 5.55
CA ASP A 90 16.14 15.29 6.88
C ASP A 90 14.91 15.48 7.77
N LYS A 91 13.76 15.87 7.19
CA LYS A 91 12.48 15.96 7.92
C LYS A 91 11.92 14.59 8.31
N PHE A 92 12.25 13.54 7.57
CA PHE A 92 11.77 12.18 7.79
C PHE A 92 12.70 11.32 8.66
N GLN A 93 13.95 11.72 8.89
CA GLN A 93 14.96 10.95 9.65
C GLN A 93 14.58 10.57 11.10
N LYS A 94 13.55 11.18 11.67
CA LYS A 94 13.07 10.90 13.04
C LYS A 94 11.56 10.70 13.10
N ILE A 95 10.97 10.26 12.00
CA ILE A 95 9.53 10.15 11.92
C ILE A 95 8.99 9.05 12.83
N ASP A 96 9.77 7.99 13.01
CA ASP A 96 9.56 6.89 13.95
C ASP A 96 9.43 7.41 15.39
N GLU A 97 10.48 8.08 15.91
CA GLU A 97 10.50 8.65 17.27
C GLU A 97 9.31 9.59 17.47
N ASN A 98 9.05 10.45 16.47
CA ASN A 98 7.97 11.43 16.53
C ASN A 98 6.57 10.82 16.55
N ILE A 99 6.35 9.72 15.82
CA ILE A 99 5.04 9.06 15.77
C ILE A 99 4.87 8.19 17.01
N GLU A 100 5.88 7.45 17.44
CA GLU A 100 5.83 6.63 18.67
C GLU A 100 5.49 7.48 19.89
N ASP A 101 6.23 8.56 20.12
CA ASP A 101 6.03 9.45 21.28
C ASP A 101 4.63 10.09 21.30
N LYS A 102 4.06 10.34 20.11
CA LYS A 102 2.78 11.03 19.94
C LYS A 102 1.63 10.10 19.62
N LEU A 103 1.84 8.78 19.54
CA LEU A 103 0.85 7.83 19.05
C LEU A 103 -0.46 7.94 19.83
N ASN A 104 -0.37 7.94 21.16
CA ASN A 104 -1.54 8.08 22.02
C ASN A 104 -2.29 9.40 21.75
N THR A 105 -1.57 10.52 21.68
CA THR A 105 -2.16 11.82 21.38
C THR A 105 -2.80 11.89 20.00
N ILE A 106 -2.16 11.30 18.99
CA ILE A 106 -2.71 11.21 17.63
C ILE A 106 -4.00 10.41 17.65
N LEU A 107 -4.00 9.22 18.26
CA LEU A 107 -5.18 8.39 18.37
C LEU A 107 -6.30 9.09 19.15
N ASP A 108 -6.00 9.82 20.22
CA ASP A 108 -7.00 10.55 21.02
C ASP A 108 -7.70 11.66 20.22
N ASN A 109 -7.01 12.24 19.24
CA ASN A 109 -7.58 13.21 18.32
C ASN A 109 -8.36 12.59 17.16
N LEU A 110 -8.26 11.27 16.95
CA LEU A 110 -9.03 10.56 15.94
C LEU A 110 -10.39 10.15 16.49
N ASN A 111 -11.45 10.44 15.74
CA ASN A 111 -12.82 10.05 16.05
C ASN A 111 -13.08 8.58 15.66
N ILE A 112 -12.37 7.65 16.29
CA ILE A 112 -12.43 6.20 16.03
C ILE A 112 -12.93 5.42 17.25
N SER A 113 -13.42 4.19 17.02
CA SER A 113 -13.85 3.30 18.09
C SER A 113 -12.70 2.90 19.03
N GLU A 114 -13.03 2.57 20.28
CA GLU A 114 -12.04 2.08 21.25
C GLU A 114 -11.39 0.77 20.79
N ASP A 115 -12.16 -0.07 20.09
CA ASP A 115 -11.66 -1.32 19.52
C ASP A 115 -10.66 -1.09 18.39
N SER A 116 -10.89 -0.08 17.54
CA SER A 116 -9.94 0.35 16.51
C SER A 116 -8.69 0.96 17.12
N ARG A 117 -8.84 1.78 18.16
CA ARG A 117 -7.71 2.37 18.92
C ARG A 117 -6.82 1.29 19.51
N ASN A 118 -7.41 0.28 20.16
CA ASN A 118 -6.68 -0.83 20.76
C ASN A 118 -6.00 -1.69 19.69
N PHE A 119 -6.68 -1.96 18.57
CA PHE A 119 -6.08 -2.68 17.45
C PHE A 119 -4.84 -1.97 16.91
N ILE A 120 -4.90 -0.65 16.68
CA ILE A 120 -3.75 0.11 16.19
C ILE A 120 -2.61 0.06 17.20
N LYS A 121 -2.87 0.31 18.49
CA LYS A 121 -1.83 0.27 19.54
C LYS A 121 -1.14 -1.09 19.62
N SER A 122 -1.90 -2.18 19.55
CA SER A 122 -1.33 -3.54 19.63
C SER A 122 -0.50 -3.93 18.41
N ASN A 123 -0.75 -3.32 17.25
CA ASN A 123 -0.05 -3.64 16.00
C ASN A 123 0.90 -2.52 15.52
N PHE A 124 1.02 -1.41 16.26
CA PHE A 124 1.80 -0.25 15.82
C PHE A 124 3.26 -0.62 15.53
N ASN A 125 3.86 -1.48 16.35
CA ASN A 125 5.24 -1.92 16.18
C ASN A 125 5.49 -2.78 14.92
N GLN A 126 4.44 -3.16 14.19
CA GLN A 126 4.56 -3.81 12.88
C GLN A 126 4.76 -2.79 11.75
N VAL A 127 4.59 -1.50 12.02
CA VAL A 127 4.85 -0.42 11.08
C VAL A 127 6.33 -0.06 11.16
N TYR A 128 7.06 -0.33 10.08
CA TYR A 128 8.47 0.00 9.95
C TYR A 128 8.62 1.34 9.22
N PHE A 129 9.43 2.24 9.80
CA PHE A 129 9.75 3.54 9.20
C PHE A 129 11.14 3.55 8.54
N GLU A 130 11.96 2.54 8.82
CA GLU A 130 13.28 2.37 8.24
C GLU A 130 13.26 1.26 7.18
N ILE A 131 13.92 1.51 6.06
CA ILE A 131 14.14 0.53 4.99
C ILE A 131 15.51 -0.10 5.21
N THR A 132 15.60 -1.42 5.14
CA THR A 132 16.88 -2.13 5.23
C THR A 132 17.73 -1.91 3.97
N PRO A 133 19.07 -2.03 4.03
CA PRO A 133 19.93 -1.86 2.85
C PRO A 133 19.59 -2.80 1.68
N ASN A 134 19.09 -4.01 1.98
CA ASN A 134 18.66 -4.97 0.97
C ASN A 134 17.39 -4.51 0.25
N GLU A 135 16.42 -3.98 0.99
CA GLU A 135 15.20 -3.41 0.44
C GLU A 135 15.49 -2.15 -0.38
N GLU A 136 16.38 -1.28 0.11
CA GLU A 136 16.82 -0.10 -0.65
C GLU A 136 17.43 -0.51 -2.00
N THR A 137 18.28 -1.53 -1.99
CA THR A 137 18.89 -2.07 -3.21
C THR A 137 17.83 -2.63 -4.16
N ALA A 138 16.89 -3.44 -3.64
CA ALA A 138 15.80 -4.02 -4.44
C ALA A 138 14.93 -2.93 -5.07
N LEU A 139 14.56 -1.90 -4.31
CA LEU A 139 13.80 -0.75 -4.79
C LEU A 139 14.54 0.01 -5.88
N ASN A 140 15.83 0.28 -5.67
CA ASN A 140 16.66 0.95 -6.67
C ASN A 140 16.74 0.16 -7.98
N GLU A 141 16.86 -1.18 -7.93
CA GLU A 141 16.80 -2.01 -9.13
C GLU A 141 15.41 -1.97 -9.78
N MET A 142 14.34 -2.05 -8.99
CA MET A 142 12.96 -1.96 -9.47
C MET A 142 12.69 -0.64 -10.22
N LEU A 143 13.17 0.48 -9.68
CA LEU A 143 13.01 1.81 -10.29
C LEU A 143 13.81 1.99 -11.59
N LYS A 144 14.86 1.19 -11.81
CA LYS A 144 15.60 1.18 -13.09
C LYS A 144 14.84 0.45 -14.19
N TYR A 145 13.96 -0.52 -13.88
CA TYR A 145 13.23 -1.28 -14.90
C TYR A 145 12.40 -0.42 -15.87
N PRO A 146 11.60 0.56 -15.42
CA PRO A 146 10.91 1.47 -16.33
C PRO A 146 11.86 2.21 -17.27
N PHE A 147 13.03 2.63 -16.78
CA PHE A 147 14.05 3.30 -17.57
C PHE A 147 14.66 2.35 -18.61
N TYR A 148 15.01 1.12 -18.20
CA TYR A 148 15.49 0.09 -19.13
C TYR A 148 14.45 -0.27 -20.18
N LYS A 149 13.17 -0.39 -19.80
CA LYS A 149 12.08 -0.65 -20.74
C LYS A 149 11.89 0.51 -21.73
N GLY A 150 12.05 1.76 -21.29
CA GLY A 150 12.08 2.94 -22.15
C GLY A 150 13.21 2.88 -23.16
N ILE A 151 14.45 2.66 -22.70
CA ILE A 151 15.63 2.51 -23.58
C ILE A 151 15.42 1.37 -24.58
N VAL A 152 14.95 0.20 -24.15
CA VAL A 152 14.71 -0.94 -25.06
C VAL A 152 13.65 -0.59 -26.09
N LYS A 153 12.57 0.10 -25.71
CA LYS A 153 11.53 0.53 -26.65
C LYS A 153 12.09 1.53 -27.67
N ASP A 154 12.89 2.50 -27.22
CA ASP A 154 13.52 3.51 -28.08
C ASP A 154 14.61 2.91 -28.99
N MET A 155 15.34 1.89 -28.53
CA MET A 155 16.30 1.13 -29.36
C MET A 155 15.61 0.26 -30.41
N ILE A 156 14.42 -0.28 -30.12
CA ILE A 156 13.62 -1.04 -31.09
C ILE A 156 12.93 -0.10 -32.09
N ASP A 157 12.57 1.12 -31.68
CA ASP A 157 11.99 2.15 -32.55
C ASP A 157 13.02 2.93 -33.40
N LEU A 158 14.32 2.68 -33.25
CA LEU A 158 15.32 2.97 -34.29
C LEU A 158 15.09 2.03 -35.49
N LYS A 159 13.99 2.26 -36.20
CA LYS A 159 13.75 1.68 -37.52
C LYS A 159 14.83 2.22 -38.46
N PHE A 160 15.68 1.33 -38.94
CA PHE A 160 16.44 1.57 -40.16
C PHE A 160 15.44 1.98 -41.25
N VAL A 161 15.68 3.16 -41.84
CA VAL A 161 14.95 3.70 -42.99
C VAL A 161 14.94 2.68 -44.13
#